data_AF-A0A7X7PRL5-F1
#
_entry.id   AF-A0A7X7PRL5-F1
#
_cell.length_a   1.000
_cell.length_b   1.000
_cell.length_c   1.000
_cell.angle_alpha   90.00
_cell.angle_beta   90.00
_cell.angle_gamma   90.00
#
_symmetry.space_group_name_H-M   'P 1'
#
loop_
_entity.id
_entity.type
_entity.pdbx_description
1 polymer ?
#
loop_
_entity_poly.entity_id
_entity_poly.type
_entity_poly.pdbx_seq_one_letter_code
_entity_poly.pdbx_strand_id
1 'polypeptide(L)' 'MVAVAFGLAMLVQAFVVKPYVVPTGSMIPTIQLNDRVLSDRITFHFREPRVGDIVVFRNPMSGGVPLVKRVVAVGGQVLE' A
#
# COMPACT_ATOMS: atom_id res chain seq x y z
N MET A 1 -4.23 31.84 -4.55
CA MET A 1 -4.12 30.79 -3.52
C MET A 1 -4.77 29.47 -3.94
N VAL A 2 -5.99 29.45 -4.48
CA VAL A 2 -6.71 28.21 -4.86
C VAL A 2 -5.93 27.32 -5.85
N ALA A 3 -5.32 27.91 -6.89
CA ALA A 3 -4.53 27.14 -7.87
C ALA A 3 -3.30 26.44 -7.25
N VAL A 4 -2.64 27.10 -6.30
CA VAL A 4 -1.48 26.53 -5.58
C VAL A 4 -1.93 25.37 -4.70
N ALA A 5 -3.05 25.52 -3.99
CA ALA A 5 -3.61 24.45 -3.16
C ALA A 5 -3.99 23.23 -4.02
N PHE A 6 -4.60 23.45 -5.18
CA PHE A 6 -4.99 22.37 -6.09
C PHE A 6 -3.75 21.66 -6.69
N GLY A 7 -2.75 22.42 -7.13
CA GLY A 7 -1.51 21.85 -7.64
C GLY A 7 -0.76 21.02 -6.59
N LEU A 8 -0.70 21.52 -5.35
CA LEU A 8 -0.05 20.82 -4.25
C LEU A 8 -0.81 19.54 -3.86
N ALA A 9 -2.15 19.59 -3.84
CA ALA A 9 -2.98 18.42 -3.58
C ALA A 9 -2.78 17.33 -4.66
N MET A 10 -2.74 17.70 -5.94
CA MET A 10 -2.46 16.76 -7.03
C MET A 10 -1.08 16.12 -6.89
N LEU A 11 -0.07 16.88 -6.49
CA LEU A 11 1.30 16.38 -6.31
C LEU A 11 1.36 15.39 -5.14
N VAL A 12 0.75 15.72 -4.00
CA VAL A 12 0.64 14.79 -2.86
C VAL A 12 -0.11 13.51 -3.25
N GLN A 13 -1.21 13.61 -3.99
CA GLN A 13 -1.98 12.45 -4.42
C GLN A 13 -1.28 11.61 -5.51
N ALA A 14 -0.42 12.24 -6.32
CA ALA A 14 0.35 11.54 -7.35
C ALA A 14 1.54 10.77 -6.75
N PHE A 15 2.23 11.36 -5.77
CA PHE A 15 3.53 10.88 -5.27
C PHE A 15 3.47 10.26 -3.87
N VAL A 16 2.64 10.77 -2.97
CA VAL A 16 2.60 10.37 -1.55
C VAL A 16 1.55 9.29 -1.33
N VAL A 17 0.30 9.56 -1.73
CA VAL A 17 -0.85 8.74 -1.33
C VAL A 17 -1.68 8.34 -2.54
N LYS A 18 -1.77 7.03 -2.82
CA LYS A 18 -2.70 6.52 -3.82
C LYS A 18 -3.88 5.80 -3.16
N PRO A 19 -5.12 6.19 -3.49
CA PRO A 19 -6.29 5.44 -3.06
C PRO A 19 -6.35 4.12 -3.87
N TYR A 20 -6.40 3.00 -3.16
CA TYR A 20 -6.67 1.69 -3.72
C TYR A 20 -7.93 1.13 -3.06
N VAL A 21 -8.77 0.46 -3.85
CA VAL A 21 -9.89 -0.32 -3.30
C VAL A 21 -9.38 -1.74 -3.13
N VAL A 22 -9.49 -2.31 -1.93
CA VAL A 22 -9.04 -3.69 -1.68
C VAL A 22 -10.09 -4.66 -2.24
N PRO A 23 -9.77 -5.43 -3.30
CA PRO A 23 -10.76 -6.30 -3.94
C PRO A 23 -10.89 -7.66 -3.25
N THR A 24 -10.09 -7.93 -2.21
CA THR A 24 -10.01 -9.26 -1.58
C THR A 24 -10.16 -9.19 -0.05
N GLY A 25 -10.99 -10.07 0.51
CA GLY A 25 -11.22 -10.21 1.96
C GLY A 25 -10.11 -10.96 2.70
N SER A 26 -8.87 -11.01 2.17
CA SER A 26 -7.79 -11.83 2.76
C SER A 26 -7.17 -11.19 4.01
N MET A 27 -7.63 -10.01 4.43
CA MET A 27 -7.18 -9.29 5.63
C MET A 27 -8.28 -9.15 6.69
N ILE A 28 -9.36 -9.93 6.60
CA ILE A 28 -10.39 -9.96 7.65
C ILE A 28 -9.74 -10.48 8.95
N PRO A 29 -9.93 -9.81 10.11
CA PRO A 29 -10.86 -8.71 10.38
C PRO A 29 -10.26 -7.28 10.26
N THR A 30 -8.98 -7.13 9.93
CA THR A 30 -8.29 -5.82 9.88
C THR A 30 -8.78 -4.92 8.73
N ILE A 31 -9.15 -5.49 7.58
CA ILE A 31 -9.66 -4.74 6.42
C ILE A 31 -10.89 -5.47 5.88
N GLN A 32 -12.02 -4.76 5.75
CA GLN A 32 -13.25 -5.32 5.21
C GLN A 32 -13.25 -5.30 3.67
N LEU A 33 -14.05 -6.17 3.06
CA LEU A 33 -14.21 -6.21 1.61
C LEU A 33 -14.82 -4.87 1.13
N ASN A 34 -14.23 -4.25 0.10
CA ASN A 34 -14.57 -2.91 -0.42
C ASN A 34 -14.09 -1.71 0.42
N ASP A 35 -13.24 -1.91 1.44
CA ASP A 35 -12.62 -0.77 2.11
C ASP A 35 -11.69 0.00 1.17
N ARG A 36 -11.74 1.33 1.30
CA ARG A 36 -10.83 2.25 0.62
C ARG A 36 -9.59 2.41 1.46
N VAL A 37 -8.48 1.87 0.99
CA VAL A 37 -7.18 2.03 1.65
C VAL A 37 -6.35 3.08 0.92
N LEU A 38 -5.68 3.89 1.71
CA LEU A 38 -4.71 4.87 1.24
C LEU A 38 -3.33 4.25 1.40
N SER A 39 -2.69 3.90 0.28
CA SER A 39 -1.31 3.37 0.33
C SER A 39 -0.35 4.54 0.29
N ASP A 40 0.52 4.58 1.30
CA ASP A 40 1.70 5.45 1.31
C ASP A 40 2.80 4.82 0.45
N ARG A 41 3.24 5.54 -0.58
CA ARG A 41 4.28 5.07 -1.51
C ARG A 41 5.70 5.46 -1.07
N ILE A 42 5.81 6.41 -0.13
CA ILE A 42 7.08 7.06 0.23
C ILE A 42 7.81 6.27 1.31
N THR A 43 7.07 5.71 2.27
CA THR A 43 7.60 5.02 3.44
C THR A 43 8.57 3.91 3.04
N PHE A 44 8.18 3.07 2.08
CA PHE A 44 9.02 1.96 1.60
C PHE A 44 10.11 2.37 0.61
N HIS A 45 10.19 3.65 0.21
CA HIS A 45 11.31 4.18 -0.57
C HIS A 45 12.48 4.61 0.32
N PHE A 46 12.17 5.08 1.54
CA PHE A 46 13.17 5.58 2.50
C PHE A 46 13.49 4.58 3.61
N ARG A 47 12.64 3.56 3.80
CA ARG A 47 12.79 2.57 4.86
C ARG A 47 12.53 1.16 4.34
N GLU A 48 13.35 0.22 4.79
CA GLU A 48 13.12 -1.20 4.51
C GLU A 48 11.86 -1.71 5.22
N PRO A 49 11.07 -2.57 4.56
CA PRO A 49 9.88 -3.17 5.16
C PRO A 49 10.28 -3.99 6.39
N ARG A 50 9.48 -3.93 7.46
CA ARG A 50 9.67 -4.70 8.69
C ARG A 50 8.56 -5.72 8.88
N VAL A 51 8.83 -6.73 9.70
CA VAL A 51 7.81 -7.69 10.14
C VAL A 51 6.63 -6.93 10.77
N GLY A 52 5.42 -7.26 10.34
CA GLY A 52 4.19 -6.62 10.75
C GLY A 52 3.68 -5.51 9.83
N ASP A 53 4.50 -5.00 8.91
CA ASP A 53 4.09 -3.94 7.99
C ASP A 53 3.05 -4.44 6.97
N ILE A 54 2.12 -3.58 6.59
CA ILE A 54 1.15 -3.86 5.51
C ILE A 54 1.67 -3.25 4.22
N VAL A 55 1.96 -4.10 3.24
CA VAL A 55 2.51 -3.71 1.95
C VAL A 55 1.52 -3.95 0.83
N VAL A 56 1.48 -3.02 -0.12
CA VAL A 56 0.75 -3.17 -1.36
C VAL A 56 1.75 -3.47 -2.46
N PHE A 57 1.67 -4.65 -3.08
CA PHE A 57 2.53 -5.02 -4.19
C PHE A 57 1.73 -5.42 -5.42
N ARG A 58 2.37 -5.27 -6.58
CA ARG A 58 1.79 -5.68 -7.86
C ARG A 58 1.97 -7.18 -8.03
N ASN A 59 0.90 -7.91 -8.32
CA ASN A 59 0.98 -9.35 -8.52
C ASN A 59 1.83 -9.68 -9.78
N PRO A 60 2.95 -10.44 -9.65
CA PRO A 60 3.78 -10.80 -10.80
C PRO A 60 3.12 -11.82 -11.74
N MET A 61 2.15 -12.60 -11.25
CA MET A 61 1.47 -13.66 -12.03
C MET A 61 0.21 -13.18 -12.75
N SER A 62 -0.43 -12.11 -12.27
CA SER A 62 -1.75 -11.65 -12.75
C SER A 62 -1.80 -10.15 -13.11
N GLY A 63 -0.63 -9.57 -13.40
CA GLY A 63 -0.43 -8.43 -14.32
C GLY A 63 -1.07 -7.07 -14.02
N GLY A 64 -1.99 -6.94 -13.06
CA GLY A 64 -2.74 -5.69 -12.92
C GLY A 64 -3.42 -5.44 -11.59
N VAL A 65 -3.75 -6.49 -10.82
CA VAL A 65 -4.44 -6.31 -9.54
C VAL A 65 -3.43 -6.08 -8.42
N PRO A 66 -3.48 -4.92 -7.72
CA PRO A 66 -2.67 -4.69 -6.53
C PRO A 66 -3.14 -5.61 -5.40
N LEU A 67 -2.20 -6.28 -4.74
CA LEU A 67 -2.44 -7.15 -3.59
C LEU A 67 -1.96 -6.46 -2.32
N VAL A 68 -2.77 -6.55 -1.27
CA VAL A 68 -2.44 -6.05 0.08
C VAL A 68 -2.10 -7.26 0.95
N LYS A 69 -0.89 -7.30 1.51
CA LYS A 69 -0.42 -8.38 2.39
C LYS A 69 0.35 -7.82 3.58
N ARG A 70 0.38 -8.59 4.67
CA ARG A 70 1.21 -8.29 5.84
C ARG A 70 2.57 -8.97 5.67
N VAL A 71 3.65 -8.24 5.93
CA VAL A 71 5.01 -8.77 5.96
C VAL A 71 5.14 -9.66 7.18
N VAL A 72 5.36 -10.96 6.96
CA VAL A 72 5.56 -11.95 8.04
C VAL A 72 7.04 -12.19 8.30
N ALA A 73 7.88 -12.04 7.27
CA ALA A 73 9.33 -12.18 7.36
C ALA A 73 10.04 -11.23 6.39
N VAL A 74 11.25 -10.82 6.74
CA VAL A 74 12.16 -10.03 5.90
C VAL A 74 13.39 -10.86 5.54
N GLY A 75 14.18 -10.41 4.54
CA GLY A 75 15.34 -11.14 4.05
C GLY A 75 16.30 -11.53 5.18
N GLY A 76 16.56 -12.83 5.33
CA GLY A 76 17.42 -13.38 6.38
C GLY A 76 16.69 -13.99 7.59
N GLN A 77 15.35 -13.94 7.63
CA GLN A 77 14.56 -14.61 8.67
C GLN A 77 14.00 -15.94 8.17
N VAL A 78 14.09 -16.97 9.01
CA VAL A 78 13.44 -18.27 8.79
C VAL A 78 12.10 -18.27 9.50
N LEU A 79 11.04 -18.61 8.78
CA LEU A 79 9.72 -18.87 9.35
C LEU A 79 9.74 -20.30 9.88
N GLU A 80 9.48 -20.47 11.17
CA GLU A 80 9.21 -21.76 11.80
C GLU A 80 7.71 -22.07 11.79
#